data_AF-A0A958H3X4-F1
#
_entry.id   AF-A0A958H3X4-F1
#
_cell.length_a   1.000
_cell.length_b   1.000
_cell.length_c   1.000
_cell.angle_alpha   90.00
_cell.angle_beta   90.00
_cell.angle_gamma   90.00
#
_symmetry.space_group_name_H-M   'P 1'
#
loop_
_entity.id
_entity.type
_entity.pdbx_description
1 polymer ?
#
loop_
_entity_poly.entity_id
_entity_poly.type
_entity_poly.pdbx_seq_one_letter_code
_entity_poly.pdbx_strand_id
1 'polypeptide(L)'
;MKKYKRLWIILFLSIVTVFGLMRLGNLEFSAATLTRVDPVWFSLVFVAFYLSVIARGWRWRRILKTMGWTVGSIYAIALLMAGLFTSAILPARAGDVARVVMLKQDYKIPISQGVASIAA
;
A
#
# COMPACT_ATOMS: atom_id res chain seq x y z
N MET A 1 16.48 8.66 17.55
CA MET A 1 16.96 9.49 16.42
C MET A 1 16.71 8.90 15.02
N LYS A 2 16.71 7.56 14.81
CA LYS A 2 16.47 6.95 13.47
C LYS A 2 15.03 7.09 12.93
N LYS A 3 14.03 7.24 13.80
CA LYS A 3 12.60 7.30 13.44
C LYS A 3 12.22 8.59 12.70
N TYR A 4 12.80 9.73 13.10
CA TYR A 4 12.53 11.03 12.47
C TYR A 4 13.10 11.12 11.06
N LYS A 5 14.33 10.63 10.82
CA LYS A 5 14.92 10.60 9.47
C LYS A 5 14.09 9.79 8.47
N ARG A 6 13.49 8.67 8.90
CA ARG A 6 12.60 7.86 8.04
C ARG A 6 11.34 8.62 7.65
N LEU A 7 10.75 9.39 8.57
CA LEU A 7 9.58 10.22 8.28
C LEU A 7 9.92 11.32 7.26
N TRP A 8 11.05 12.01 7.44
CA TRP A 8 11.51 13.03 6.49
C TRP A 8 11.79 12.48 5.09
N ILE A 9 12.34 11.27 4.98
CA ILE A 9 12.57 10.61 3.68
C ILE A 9 11.24 10.27 3.00
N ILE A 10 10.26 9.72 3.74
CA ILE A 10 8.93 9.41 3.19
C ILE A 10 8.24 10.70 2.72
N LEU A 11 8.35 11.77 3.51
CA LEU A 11 7.70 13.05 3.23
C LEU A 11 8.32 13.74 2.02
N PHE A 12 9.65 13.72 1.92
CA PHE A 12 10.38 14.23 0.76
C PHE A 12 10.07 13.43 -0.51
N LEU A 13 10.10 12.10 -0.44
CA LEU A 13 9.76 11.23 -1.57
C LEU A 13 8.33 11.52 -2.06
N SER A 14 7.37 11.63 -1.13
CA SER A 14 5.98 11.95 -1.45
C SER A 14 5.83 13.30 -2.15
N ILE A 15 6.53 14.33 -1.68
CA ILE A 15 6.48 15.67 -2.29
C ILE A 15 7.06 15.64 -3.71
N VAL A 16 8.22 14.99 -3.89
CA VAL A 16 8.88 14.88 -5.20
C VAL A 16 8.01 14.12 -6.19
N THR A 17 7.36 13.02 -5.76
CA THR A 17 6.45 12.25 -6.63
C THR A 17 5.22 13.06 -7.03
N VAL A 18 4.58 13.76 -6.08
CA VAL A 18 3.41 14.61 -6.38
C VAL A 18 3.81 15.74 -7.32
N PHE A 19 4.95 16.39 -7.08
CA PHE A 19 5.45 17.47 -7.93
C PHE A 19 5.80 16.99 -9.34
N GLY A 20 6.42 15.80 -9.47
CA GLY A 20 6.71 15.18 -10.76
C GLY A 20 5.43 14.86 -11.56
N LEU A 21 4.41 14.31 -10.89
CA LEU A 21 3.11 14.04 -11.51
C LEU A 21 2.41 15.32 -11.95
N MET A 22 2.50 16.40 -11.18
CA MET A 22 1.97 17.71 -11.57
C MET A 22 2.70 18.31 -12.77
N ARG A 23 4.03 18.17 -12.86
CA ARG A 23 4.82 18.69 -13.98
C ARG A 23 4.59 17.93 -15.29
N LEU A 24 4.34 16.63 -15.21
CA LEU A 24 4.16 15.74 -16.37
C LEU A 24 2.69 15.59 -16.78
N GLY A 25 1.75 15.88 -15.87
CA GLY A 25 0.32 15.85 -16.13
C GLY A 25 -0.17 17.14 -16.77
N ASN A 26 -0.97 17.03 -17.84
CA ASN A 26 -1.68 18.18 -18.42
C ASN A 26 -2.80 18.62 -17.44
N LEU A 27 -2.43 19.47 -16.48
CA LEU A 27 -3.23 19.87 -15.32
C LEU A 27 -4.58 20.49 -15.71
N GLU A 28 -4.64 21.23 -16.83
CA GLU A 28 -5.86 21.89 -17.28
C GLU A 28 -6.94 20.88 -17.69
N PHE A 29 -6.56 19.83 -18.42
CA PHE A 29 -7.49 18.76 -18.82
C PHE A 29 -7.95 17.94 -17.61
N SER A 30 -7.07 17.78 -16.61
CA SER A 30 -7.35 17.02 -15.39
C SER A 30 -8.31 17.79 -14.46
N ALA A 31 -8.12 19.10 -14.31
CA ALA A 31 -8.98 19.97 -13.50
C ALA A 31 -10.39 20.10 -14.11
N ALA A 32 -10.50 20.30 -15.43
CA ALA A 32 -11.79 20.37 -16.12
C ALA A 32 -12.57 19.05 -16.09
N THR A 33 -11.88 17.92 -15.94
CA THR A 33 -12.51 16.60 -15.78
C THR A 33 -12.98 16.40 -14.34
N LEU A 34 -12.19 16.82 -13.35
CA LEU A 34 -12.54 16.72 -11.93
C LEU A 34 -13.80 17.49 -11.56
N THR A 35 -14.06 18.64 -12.19
CA THR A 35 -15.30 19.42 -11.94
C THR A 35 -16.57 18.74 -12.46
N ARG A 36 -16.44 17.74 -13.35
CA ARG A 36 -17.55 16.92 -13.85
C ARG A 36 -17.78 15.64 -13.04
N VAL A 37 -16.91 15.34 -12.08
CA VAL A 37 -17.03 14.14 -11.26
C VAL A 37 -18.15 14.35 -10.26
N ASP A 38 -19.13 13.45 -10.26
CA ASP A 38 -20.17 13.42 -9.25
C ASP A 38 -19.54 13.03 -7.88
N PRO A 39 -19.65 13.90 -6.86
CA PRO A 39 -19.02 13.68 -5.56
C PRO A 39 -19.61 12.47 -4.81
N VAL A 40 -20.86 12.09 -5.08
CA VAL A 40 -21.50 10.92 -4.47
C VAL A 40 -20.88 9.65 -5.02
N TRP A 41 -20.78 9.54 -6.34
CA TRP A 41 -20.14 8.39 -7.00
C TRP A 41 -18.67 8.26 -6.62
N PHE A 42 -17.95 9.38 -6.56
CA PHE A 42 -16.56 9.37 -6.12
C PHE A 42 -16.41 8.86 -4.69
N SER A 43 -17.28 9.32 -3.78
CA SER A 43 -17.28 8.89 -2.38
C SER A 43 -17.60 7.39 -2.25
N LEU A 44 -18.55 6.88 -3.04
CA LEU A 44 -18.87 5.45 -3.07
C LEU A 44 -17.68 4.60 -3.54
N VAL A 45 -17.02 5.01 -4.62
CA VAL A 45 -15.81 4.32 -5.11
C VAL A 45 -14.69 4.36 -4.08
N PHE A 46 -14.49 5.51 -3.43
CA PHE A 46 -13.51 5.66 -2.37
C PHE A 46 -13.78 4.70 -1.22
N VAL A 47 -15.01 4.68 -0.68
CA VAL A 47 -15.39 3.77 0.41
C VAL A 47 -15.26 2.31 -0.01
N ALA A 48 -15.74 1.94 -1.21
CA ALA A 48 -15.62 0.59 -1.75
C ALA A 48 -14.16 0.15 -1.89
N PHE A 49 -13.26 1.05 -2.32
CA PHE A 49 -11.84 0.78 -2.42
C PHE A 49 -11.22 0.46 -1.05
N TYR A 50 -11.46 1.29 -0.03
CA TYR A 50 -10.92 1.05 1.31
C TYR A 50 -11.51 -0.20 1.96
N LEU A 51 -12.81 -0.46 1.80
CA LEU A 51 -13.42 -1.72 2.24
C LEU A 51 -12.78 -2.93 1.57
N SER A 52 -12.50 -2.84 0.26
CA SER A 52 -11.81 -3.88 -0.50
C SER A 52 -10.39 -4.14 0.05
N VAL A 53 -9.65 -3.09 0.43
CA VAL A 53 -8.34 -3.21 1.08
C VAL A 53 -8.44 -3.90 2.43
N ILE A 54 -9.39 -3.49 3.27
CA ILE A 54 -9.61 -4.09 4.59
C ILE A 54 -9.92 -5.57 4.45
N ALA A 55 -10.83 -5.93 3.54
CA ALA A 55 -11.20 -7.31 3.26
C ALA A 55 -9.99 -8.14 2.79
N ARG A 56 -9.15 -7.61 1.90
CA ARG A 56 -7.89 -8.24 1.47
C ARG A 56 -6.92 -8.43 2.63
N GLY A 57 -6.76 -7.42 3.49
CA GLY A 57 -5.91 -7.51 4.68
C GLY A 57 -6.38 -8.57 5.67
N TRP A 58 -7.69 -8.68 5.86
CA TRP A 58 -8.29 -9.74 6.68
C TRP A 58 -8.12 -11.13 6.07
N ARG A 59 -8.31 -11.29 4.75
CA ARG A 59 -8.05 -12.54 4.04
C ARG A 59 -6.59 -12.97 4.20
N TRP A 60 -5.65 -12.06 3.95
CA TRP A 60 -4.23 -12.35 4.04
C TRP A 60 -3.79 -12.70 5.47
N ARG A 61 -4.32 -12.01 6.49
CA ARG A 61 -4.13 -12.37 7.90
C ARG A 61 -4.57 -13.82 8.18
N ARG A 62 -5.71 -14.25 7.62
CA ARG A 62 -6.19 -15.63 7.81
C ARG A 62 -5.23 -16.66 7.20
N ILE A 63 -4.67 -16.38 6.03
CA ILE A 63 -3.66 -17.23 5.40
C ILE A 63 -2.41 -17.36 6.28
N LEU A 64 -1.91 -16.23 6.80
CA LEU A 64 -0.77 -16.25 7.73
C LEU A 64 -1.08 -17.03 9.01
N LYS A 65 -2.31 -16.90 9.52
CA LYS A 65 -2.78 -17.68 10.68
C LYS A 65 -2.83 -19.19 10.39
N THR A 66 -3.26 -19.61 9.20
CA THR A 66 -3.24 -21.03 8.81
C THR A 66 -1.82 -21.57 8.63
N MET A 67 -0.84 -20.70 8.38
CA MET A 67 0.59 -21.06 8.34
C MET A 67 1.25 -21.05 9.74
N GLY A 68 0.49 -20.81 10.80
CA GLY A 68 0.99 -20.80 12.18
C GLY A 68 1.44 -19.42 12.71
N TRP A 69 1.23 -18.33 11.94
CA TRP A 69 1.68 -16.99 12.32
C TRP A 69 0.54 -16.07 12.75
N THR A 70 0.67 -15.47 13.93
CA THR A 70 -0.32 -14.56 14.50
C THR A 70 0.05 -13.11 14.24
N VAL A 71 -0.35 -12.60 13.08
CA VAL A 71 -0.17 -11.19 12.71
C VAL A 71 -1.40 -10.37 13.12
N GLY A 72 -1.21 -9.11 13.55
CA GLY A 72 -2.31 -8.21 13.87
C GLY A 72 -3.09 -7.76 12.62
N SER A 73 -4.42 -7.59 12.71
CA SER A 73 -5.24 -7.13 11.55
C SER A 73 -4.80 -5.77 11.03
N ILE A 74 -4.58 -4.82 11.93
CA ILE A 74 -4.18 -3.45 11.56
C ILE A 74 -2.82 -3.48 10.86
N TYR A 75 -1.88 -4.28 11.38
CA TYR A 75 -0.57 -4.46 10.76
C TYR A 75 -0.69 -5.06 9.36
N ALA A 76 -1.48 -6.13 9.17
CA ALA A 76 -1.64 -6.76 7.87
C ALA A 76 -2.26 -5.81 6.82
N ILE A 77 -3.25 -5.01 7.22
CA ILE A 77 -3.87 -3.99 6.36
C ILE A 77 -2.86 -2.89 6.01
N ALA A 78 -2.16 -2.35 7.02
CA ALA A 78 -1.16 -1.31 6.84
C ALA A 78 -0.01 -1.78 5.94
N LEU A 79 0.41 -3.04 6.10
CA LEU A 79 1.45 -3.65 5.28
C LEU A 79 0.99 -3.85 3.82
N LEU A 80 -0.29 -4.20 3.60
CA LEU A 80 -0.89 -4.26 2.27
C LEU A 80 -0.93 -2.88 1.61
N MET A 81 -1.30 -1.84 2.35
CA MET A 81 -1.29 -0.46 1.87
C MET A 81 0.12 0.02 1.55
N ALA A 82 1.10 -0.29 2.41
CA ALA A 82 2.51 0.01 2.16
C ALA A 82 3.00 -0.70 0.88
N GLY A 83 2.66 -1.97 0.69
CA GLY A 83 2.99 -2.71 -0.53
C GLY A 83 2.37 -2.10 -1.78
N LEU A 84 1.10 -1.70 -1.73
CA LEU A 84 0.42 -1.02 -2.85
C LEU A 84 1.11 0.32 -3.19
N PHE A 85 1.46 1.10 -2.17
CA PHE A 85 2.20 2.35 -2.35
C PHE A 85 3.59 2.11 -2.96
N THR A 86 4.33 1.12 -2.45
CA THR A 86 5.65 0.77 -3.00
C THR A 86 5.52 0.31 -4.45
N SER A 87 4.53 -0.50 -4.80
CA SER A 87 4.29 -0.90 -6.19
C SER A 87 3.85 0.25 -7.10
N ALA A 88 3.24 1.30 -6.56
CA ALA A 88 2.86 2.49 -7.32
C ALA A 88 4.08 3.38 -7.65
N ILE A 89 5.09 3.41 -6.77
CA ILE A 89 6.31 4.23 -6.96
C ILE A 89 7.41 3.45 -7.66
N LEU A 90 7.61 2.18 -7.28
CA LEU A 90 8.71 1.35 -7.74
C LEU A 90 8.20 0.28 -8.73
N PRO A 91 8.77 0.21 -9.94
CA PRO A 91 8.48 -0.86 -10.87
C PRO A 91 9.04 -2.22 -10.38
N ALA A 92 8.68 -3.31 -11.07
CA ALA A 92 9.18 -4.68 -10.85
C ALA A 92 8.74 -5.40 -9.56
N ARG A 93 7.46 -5.30 -9.17
CA ARG A 93 6.87 -6.02 -8.00
C ARG A 93 7.55 -5.72 -6.66
N ALA A 94 8.17 -4.55 -6.54
CA ALA A 94 8.85 -4.11 -5.33
C ALA A 94 7.93 -4.11 -4.09
N GLY A 95 6.63 -3.88 -4.27
CA GLY A 95 5.67 -3.96 -3.16
C GLY A 95 5.48 -5.36 -2.59
N ASP A 96 5.61 -6.42 -3.38
CA ASP A 96 5.52 -7.80 -2.89
C ASP A 96 6.77 -8.15 -2.09
N VAL A 97 7.94 -7.77 -2.62
CA VAL A 97 9.23 -7.93 -1.94
C VAL A 97 9.23 -7.18 -0.61
N ALA A 98 8.76 -5.92 -0.61
CA ALA A 98 8.67 -5.12 0.61
C ALA A 98 7.82 -5.79 1.68
N ARG A 99 6.67 -6.37 1.30
CA ARG A 99 5.79 -7.10 2.23
C ARG A 99 6.49 -8.31 2.85
N VAL A 100 7.18 -9.12 2.06
CA VAL A 100 7.92 -10.30 2.56
C VAL A 100 9.07 -9.88 3.49
N VAL A 101 9.82 -8.85 3.11
CA VAL A 101 10.93 -8.34 3.93
C VAL A 101 10.44 -7.80 5.27
N MET A 102 9.34 -7.05 5.28
CA MET A 102 8.76 -6.51 6.51
C MET A 102 8.18 -7.61 7.42
N LEU A 103 7.53 -8.64 6.85
CA LEU A 103 7.09 -9.81 7.63
C LEU A 103 8.27 -10.55 8.28
N LYS A 104 9.40 -10.68 7.57
CA LYS A 104 10.62 -11.26 8.11
C LYS A 104 11.21 -10.40 9.24
N GLN A 105 11.21 -9.08 9.09
CA GLN A 105 11.79 -8.17 10.08
C GLN A 105 10.94 -8.08 11.35
N ASP A 106 9.63 -7.91 11.21
CA ASP A 106 8.74 -7.60 12.34
C ASP A 106 8.19 -8.86 13.02
N TYR A 107 7.91 -9.92 12.25
CA TYR A 107 7.28 -11.16 12.74
C TYR A 107 8.18 -12.40 12.58
N LYS A 108 9.42 -12.25 12.07
CA LYS A 108 10.38 -13.34 11.84
C LYS A 108 9.84 -14.47 10.95
N ILE A 109 8.88 -14.17 10.09
CA ILE A 109 8.31 -15.13 9.15
C ILE A 109 9.37 -15.48 8.10
N PRO A 110 9.64 -16.78 7.82
CA PRO A 110 10.54 -17.20 6.76
C PRO A 110 10.13 -16.64 5.39
N ILE A 111 11.12 -16.26 4.57
CA ILE A 111 10.87 -15.69 3.23
C ILE A 111 10.01 -16.63 2.39
N SER A 112 10.27 -17.94 2.43
CA SER A 112 9.49 -18.95 1.69
C SER A 112 8.00 -18.91 2.02
N GLN A 113 7.66 -18.83 3.32
CA GLN A 113 6.27 -18.73 3.78
C GLN A 113 5.68 -17.35 3.49
N GLY A 114 6.47 -16.29 3.60
CA GLY A 114 6.06 -14.94 3.21
C GLY A 114 5.66 -14.85 1.73
N VAL A 115 6.48 -15.39 0.83
CA VAL A 115 6.19 -15.47 -0.61
C VAL A 115 4.96 -16.35 -0.86
N ALA A 116 4.89 -17.53 -0.24
CA ALA A 116 3.74 -18.42 -0.37
C ALA A 116 2.42 -17.76 0.08
N SER A 117 2.46 -16.95 1.13
CA SER A 117 1.27 -16.24 1.64
C SER A 117 0.74 -15.18 0.69
N ILE A 118 1.59 -14.65 -0.20
CA ILE A 118 1.22 -13.65 -1.20
C ILE A 118 0.69 -14.33 -2.47
N ALA A 119 1.18 -15.53 -2.78
CA ALA A 119 0.75 -16.34 -3.92
C ALA A 119 -0.57 -17.09 -3.71
N ALA A 120 -1.04 -17.21 -2.45
CA ALA A 120 -2.30 -17.87 -2.06
C ALA A 120 -3.53 -16.94 -2.04
#